data_AF-A0A286EAF5-F1
#
_entry.id   AF-A0A286EAF5-F1
#
_cell.length_a   1.000
_cell.length_b   1.000
_cell.length_c   1.000
_cell.angle_alpha   90.00
_cell.angle_beta   90.00
_cell.angle_gamma   90.00
#
_symmetry.space_group_name_H-M   'P 1'
#
loop_
_entity.id
_entity.type
_entity.pdbx_description
1 polymer ?
#
loop_
_entity_poly.entity_id
_entity_poly.type
_entity_poly.pdbx_seq_one_letter_code
_entity_poly.pdbx_strand_id
1 'polypeptide(L)' 'MDKNFAIEMQTHALKSIEHLSSILFLPEFDTLPPEFRAQLHRNIGVLIGETQMTILEEIYRFYPELDDLQDK' A
#
# COMPACT_ATOMS: atom_id res chain seq x y z
N MET A 1 21.37 3.49 2.86
CA MET A 1 20.50 2.76 1.92
C MET A 1 21.06 2.95 0.53
N ASP A 2 21.04 1.94 -0.33
CA ASP A 2 21.44 2.08 -1.74
C ASP A 2 20.22 2.54 -2.57
N LYS A 3 20.44 3.30 -3.66
CA LYS A 3 19.35 3.84 -4.47
C LYS A 3 18.57 2.74 -5.20
N ASN A 4 19.24 1.67 -5.65
CA ASN A 4 18.54 0.56 -6.30
C ASN A 4 17.66 -0.20 -5.30
N PHE A 5 18.16 -0.37 -4.07
CA PHE A 5 17.36 -0.95 -2.98
C PHE A 5 16.12 -0.09 -2.68
N ALA A 6 16.25 1.24 -2.65
CA ALA A 6 15.12 2.13 -2.43
C ALA A 6 14.05 2.00 -3.54
N ILE A 7 14.47 1.91 -4.81
CA ILE A 7 13.57 1.69 -5.95
C ILE A 7 12.87 0.33 -5.87
N GLU A 8 13.60 -0.73 -5.53
CA GLU A 8 13.04 -2.07 -5.37
C GLU A 8 12.02 -2.10 -4.22
N MET A 9 12.37 -1.54 -3.07
CA MET A 9 11.47 -1.47 -1.91
C MET A 9 10.23 -0.63 -2.18
N GLN A 10 10.36 0.50 -2.88
CA GLN A 10 9.22 1.31 -3.32
C GLN A 10 8.29 0.47 -4.21
N THR A 11 8.85 -0.22 -5.20
CA THR A 11 8.10 -1.06 -6.12
C THR A 11 7.33 -2.15 -5.38
N HIS A 12 7.97 -2.81 -4.41
CA HIS A 12 7.32 -3.83 -3.60
C HIS A 12 6.24 -3.25 -2.68
N ALA A 13 6.48 -2.12 -2.05
CA ALA A 13 5.50 -1.45 -1.20
C ALA A 13 4.25 -1.04 -1.99
N LEU A 14 4.43 -0.45 -3.18
CA LEU A 14 3.32 -0.07 -4.06
C LEU A 14 2.52 -1.29 -4.54
N LYS A 15 3.19 -2.38 -4.95
CA LYS A 15 2.51 -3.63 -5.31
C LYS A 15 1.76 -4.26 -4.14
N SER A 16 2.31 -4.20 -2.92
CA SER A 16 1.63 -4.68 -1.72
C SER A 16 0.36 -3.87 -1.45
N ILE A 17 0.41 -2.54 -1.60
CA ILE A 17 -0.78 -1.67 -1.49
C ILE A 17 -1.82 -2.02 -2.55
N GLU A 18 -1.40 -2.23 -3.80
CA GLU A 18 -2.28 -2.66 -4.90
C GLU A 18 -2.97 -3.99 -4.59
N HIS A 19 -2.21 -5.00 -4.16
CA HIS A 19 -2.75 -6.32 -3.80
C HIS A 19 -3.69 -6.27 -2.58
N LEU A 20 -3.36 -5.46 -1.57
CA LEU A 20 -4.24 -5.26 -0.42
C LEU A 20 -5.55 -4.60 -0.85
N SER A 21 -5.47 -3.61 -1.73
CA SER A 21 -6.64 -2.92 -2.27
C SER A 21 -7.49 -3.84 -3.13
N SER A 22 -6.87 -4.72 -3.93
CA SER A 22 -7.59 -5.64 -4.82
C SER A 22 -8.49 -6.63 -4.08
N ILE A 23 -8.15 -6.99 -2.82
CA ILE A 23 -9.00 -7.82 -1.96
C ILE A 23 -10.39 -7.20 -1.77
N LEU A 24 -10.47 -5.86 -1.70
CA LEU A 24 -11.73 -5.15 -1.52
C LEU A 24 -12.65 -5.19 -2.75
N PHE A 25 -12.11 -5.59 -3.90
CA PHE A 25 -12.82 -5.68 -5.17
C PHE A 25 -13.06 -7.14 -5.61
N LEU A 26 -12.68 -8.12 -4.77
CA LEU A 26 -12.97 -9.52 -5.04
C LEU A 26 -14.49 -9.78 -4.92
N PRO A 27 -15.11 -10.56 -5.83
CA PRO A 27 -16.53 -10.90 -5.73
C PRO A 27 -16.91 -11.55 -4.39
N GLU A 28 -16.00 -12.32 -3.80
CA GLU A 28 -16.17 -12.98 -2.50
C GLU A 28 -16.29 -11.97 -1.36
N PHE A 29 -15.68 -10.79 -1.48
CA PHE A 29 -15.75 -9.75 -0.46
C PHE A 29 -17.20 -9.31 -0.23
N ASP A 30 -17.99 -9.17 -1.30
CA ASP A 30 -19.40 -8.77 -1.22
C ASP A 30 -20.28 -9.83 -0.56
N THR A 31 -19.86 -11.10 -0.59
CA THR A 31 -20.59 -12.23 0.03
C THR A 31 -20.39 -12.33 1.53
N LEU A 32 -19.39 -11.64 2.10
CA LEU A 32 -19.11 -11.65 3.53
C LEU A 32 -20.22 -10.96 4.33
N PRO A 33 -20.47 -11.37 5.58
CA PRO A 33 -21.40 -10.64 6.44
C PRO A 33 -20.93 -9.19 6.66
N PRO A 34 -21.85 -8.23 6.84
CA PRO A 34 -21.52 -6.80 6.90
C PRO A 34 -20.43 -6.43 7.92
N GLU A 35 -20.47 -7.07 9.10
CA GLU A 35 -19.49 -6.86 10.17
C GLU A 35 -18.08 -7.32 9.76
N PHE A 36 -17.97 -8.45 9.06
CA PHE A 36 -16.70 -8.95 8.55
C PHE A 36 -16.17 -8.10 7.40
N ARG A 37 -17.03 -7.61 6.50
CA ARG A 37 -16.63 -6.64 5.46
C ARG A 37 -16.06 -5.37 6.07
N ALA A 38 -16.75 -4.80 7.05
CA ALA A 38 -16.31 -3.58 7.73
C ALA A 38 -14.97 -3.80 8.46
N GLN A 39 -14.80 -4.95 9.12
CA GLN A 39 -13.55 -5.30 9.79
C GLN A 39 -12.41 -5.47 8.78
N LEU A 40 -12.62 -6.22 7.70
CA LEU A 40 -11.60 -6.47 6.68
C LEU A 40 -11.20 -5.18 5.95
N HIS A 41 -12.18 -4.33 5.57
CA HIS A 41 -11.93 -3.01 4.99
C HIS A 41 -11.07 -2.13 5.92
N ARG A 42 -11.41 -2.09 7.21
CA ARG A 42 -10.62 -1.33 8.19
C ARG A 42 -9.19 -1.86 8.30
N ASN A 43 -9.03 -3.18 8.43
CA ASN A 43 -7.72 -3.80 8.59
C ASN A 43 -6.83 -3.57 7.36
N ILE A 44 -7.39 -3.70 6.15
CA ILE A 44 -6.70 -3.40 4.90
C ILE A 44 -6.27 -1.93 4.86
N GLY A 45 -7.17 -1.00 5.22
CA GLY A 45 -6.84 0.43 5.30
C GLY A 45 -5.69 0.73 6.27
N VAL A 46 -5.68 0.07 7.44
CA VAL A 46 -4.56 0.19 8.40
C VAL A 46 -3.25 -0.32 7.82
N LEU A 47 -3.23 -1.50 7.19
CA LEU A 47 -2.01 -2.07 6.61
C LEU A 47 -1.46 -1.23 5.45
N ILE A 48 -2.33 -0.64 4.63
CA ILE A 48 -1.94 0.31 3.58
C ILE A 48 -1.30 1.54 4.22
N GLY A 49 -1.95 2.13 5.23
CA GLY A 49 -1.41 3.29 5.94
C GLY A 49 -0.06 3.00 6.60
N GLU A 50 0.10 1.85 7.25
CA GLU A 50 1.38 1.42 7.84
C GLU A 50 2.47 1.27 6.77
N THR A 51 2.15 0.68 5.61
CA THR A 51 3.10 0.54 4.50
C THR A 51 3.54 1.91 3.97
N GLN A 52 2.60 2.85 3.84
CA GLN A 52 2.90 4.22 3.43
C GLN A 52 3.81 4.93 4.44
N MET A 53 3.44 4.92 5.72
CA MET A 53 4.16 5.64 6.77
C MET A 53 5.52 5.04 7.13
N THR A 54 5.69 3.72 7.01
CA THR A 54 6.93 3.05 7.44
C THR A 54 7.93 2.83 6.32
N ILE A 55 7.47 2.51 5.11
CA ILE A 55 8.35 2.17 3.99
C ILE A 55 8.44 3.33 3.01
N LEU A 56 7.30 3.81 2.51
CA LEU A 56 7.30 4.82 1.45
C LEU A 56 7.78 6.18 1.96
N GLU A 57 7.28 6.66 3.10
CA GLU A 57 7.76 7.90 3.70
C GLU A 57 9.26 7.87 4.00
N GLU A 58 9.78 6.74 4.48
CA GLU A 58 11.21 6.58 4.75
C GLU A 58 12.04 6.64 3.45
N ILE A 59 11.57 5.96 2.40
CA ILE A 59 12.20 6.00 1.06
C ILE A 59 12.19 7.43 0.53
N TYR A 60 11.05 8.11 0.55
CA TYR A 60 10.89 9.47 0.03
C TYR A 60 11.67 10.50 0.84
N ARG A 61 11.86 10.28 2.14
CA ARG A 61 12.74 11.13 2.95
C ARG A 61 14.19 11.08 2.48
N PHE A 62 14.68 9.92 2.04
CA PHE A 62 16.06 9.75 1.58
C PHE A 62 16.25 9.95 0.07
N TYR A 63 15.20 9.68 -0.72
CA TYR A 63 15.16 9.80 -2.17
C TYR A 63 13.86 10.48 -2.60
N PRO A 64 13.72 11.80 -2.38
CA PRO A 64 12.49 12.53 -2.67
C PRO A 64 12.06 12.46 -4.13
N GLU A 65 13.00 12.28 -5.06
CA GLU A 65 12.71 12.11 -6.49
C GLU A 65 11.96 10.82 -6.82
N LEU A 66 11.85 9.88 -5.86
CA LEU A 66 11.03 8.69 -6.03
C LEU A 66 9.55 8.94 -5.68
N ASP A 67 9.24 10.03 -4.97
CA ASP A 67 7.86 10.46 -4.65
C ASP A 67 7.18 11.17 -5.85
N ASP A 68 7.60 10.88 -7.08
CA ASP A 68 7.05 11.45 -8.31
C ASP A 68 5.73 10.78 -8.72
N LEU A 69 4.78 10.68 -7.77
CA LEU A 69 3.38 10.40 -8.03
C LEU A 69 2.55 11.69 -7.89
N GLN A 70 2.85 12.72 -8.70
CA GLN A 70 1.87 13.72 -9.14
C GLN A 70 2.01 14.24 -10.59
N ASP A 71 3.11 13.98 -11.32
CA ASP A 71 3.26 14.44 -12.72
C ASP A 71 3.23 13.26 -13.72
N LYS A 72 2.04 12.64 -13.89
CA LYS A 72 1.51 12.09 -15.17
C LYS A 72 0.11 11.51 -15.04
#